data_AF-A0A1I7ICV1-F1
#
_entry.id   AF-A0A1I7ICV1-F1
#
_cell.length_a   1.000
_cell.length_b   1.000
_cell.length_c   1.000
_cell.angle_alpha   90.00
_cell.angle_beta   90.00
_cell.angle_gamma   90.00
#
_symmetry.space_group_name_H-M   'P 1'
#
loop_
_entity.id
_entity.type
_entity.pdbx_description
1 polymer ?
#
loop_
_entity_poly.entity_id
_entity_poly.type
_entity_poly.pdbx_seq_one_letter_code
_entity_poly.pdbx_strand_id
1 'polypeptide(L)'
;MRILSPEARAYRTEAGWLALKWRRETGWEIPSRRSKVIMRVWFYWPDKRRRDQDNPLKQLQDSLTDVLWEDDRQVLPRVMDFAVDKHQPRVEIELEVMGEGDSGGRADKRDRNRDARAERRA
;
A
#
# COMPACT_ATOMS: atom_id res chain seq x y z
N MET A 1 0.17 17.21 14.71
CA MET A 1 -0.70 17.22 13.52
C MET A 1 0.20 17.28 12.29
N ARG A 2 0.29 16.23 11.47
CA ARG A 2 1.12 16.24 10.25
C ARG A 2 0.29 16.81 9.12
N ILE A 3 0.48 18.09 8.82
CA ILE A 3 -0.25 18.79 7.76
C ILE A 3 0.47 18.46 6.44
N LEU A 4 -0.20 17.75 5.53
CA LEU A 4 0.30 17.55 4.17
C LEU A 4 0.32 18.89 3.44
N SER A 5 1.39 19.16 2.69
CA SER A 5 1.43 20.32 1.80
C SER A 5 0.34 20.20 0.72
N PRO A 6 -0.09 21.31 0.10
CA PRO A 6 -1.04 21.28 -1.00
C PRO A 6 -0.62 20.32 -2.13
N GLU A 7 0.66 20.32 -2.49
CA GLU A 7 1.23 19.47 -3.54
C GLU A 7 1.17 17.99 -3.14
N ALA A 8 1.52 17.66 -1.91
CA ALA A 8 1.44 16.29 -1.39
C ALA A 8 -0.01 15.77 -1.37
N ARG A 9 -0.98 16.64 -1.09
CA ARG A 9 -2.40 16.30 -1.13
C ARG A 9 -2.90 16.09 -2.56
N ALA A 10 -2.49 16.96 -3.49
CA ALA A 10 -2.82 16.82 -4.90
C ALA A 10 -2.29 15.50 -5.46
N TYR A 11 -1.01 15.20 -5.23
CA TYR A 11 -0.39 13.92 -5.61
C TYR A 11 -1.16 12.73 -5.05
N ARG A 12 -1.48 12.75 -3.75
CA ARG A 12 -2.22 11.66 -3.09
C ARG A 12 -3.58 11.42 -3.73
N THR A 13 -4.26 12.51 -4.06
CA THR A 13 -5.59 12.46 -4.67
C THR A 13 -5.50 11.88 -6.08
N GLU A 14 -4.60 12.39 -6.90
CA GLU A 14 -4.39 11.94 -8.27
C GLU A 14 -3.98 10.46 -8.35
N ALA A 15 -2.99 10.05 -7.55
CA ALA A 15 -2.55 8.66 -7.48
C ALA A 15 -3.68 7.72 -7.03
N GLY A 16 -4.46 8.13 -6.03
CA GLY A 16 -5.65 7.37 -5.59
C GLY A 16 -6.71 7.22 -6.68
N TRP A 17 -6.97 8.27 -7.47
CA TRP A 17 -7.91 8.20 -8.60
C TRP A 17 -7.42 7.28 -9.71
N LEU A 18 -6.13 7.37 -10.07
CA LEU A 18 -5.52 6.49 -11.07
C LEU A 18 -5.58 5.02 -10.62
N ALA A 19 -5.29 4.76 -9.35
CA ALA A 19 -5.38 3.43 -8.76
C ALA A 19 -6.82 2.89 -8.76
N LEU A 20 -7.80 3.73 -8.41
CA LEU A 20 -9.21 3.34 -8.44
C LEU A 20 -9.68 3.03 -9.87
N LYS A 21 -9.25 3.83 -10.85
CA LYS A 21 -9.51 3.58 -12.26
C LYS A 21 -8.91 2.24 -12.69
N TRP A 22 -7.61 2.03 -12.44
CA TRP A 22 -6.93 0.77 -12.76
C TRP A 22 -7.61 -0.44 -12.11
N ARG A 23 -8.00 -0.33 -10.85
CA ARG A 23 -8.73 -1.39 -10.13
C ARG A 23 -10.02 -1.77 -10.85
N ARG A 24 -10.80 -0.78 -11.30
CA ARG A 24 -12.05 -1.01 -12.03
C ARG A 24 -11.81 -1.64 -13.40
N GLU A 25 -10.76 -1.22 -14.10
CA GLU A 25 -10.40 -1.73 -15.42
C GLU A 25 -9.86 -3.16 -15.39
N THR A 26 -9.13 -3.52 -14.34
CA THR A 26 -8.52 -4.85 -14.17
C THR A 26 -9.38 -5.85 -13.41
N GLY A 27 -10.42 -5.37 -12.71
CA GLY A 27 -11.20 -6.20 -11.79
C GLY A 27 -10.44 -6.57 -10.52
N TRP A 28 -9.41 -5.81 -10.13
CA TRP A 28 -8.62 -6.09 -8.93
C TRP A 28 -9.50 -6.08 -7.66
N GLU A 29 -9.51 -7.20 -6.96
CA GLU A 29 -10.17 -7.35 -5.67
C GLU A 29 -9.21 -6.97 -4.55
N ILE A 30 -9.69 -6.17 -3.59
CA ILE A 30 -8.89 -5.79 -2.43
C ILE A 30 -8.61 -7.07 -1.61
N PRO A 31 -7.33 -7.44 -1.41
CA PRO A 31 -7.00 -8.65 -0.66
C PRO A 31 -7.39 -8.52 0.82
N SER A 32 -7.79 -9.64 1.44
CA SER A 32 -8.09 -9.69 2.88
C SER A 32 -6.90 -9.22 3.71
N ARG A 33 -7.14 -8.69 4.92
CA ARG A 33 -6.07 -8.19 5.84
C ARG A 33 -4.97 -9.21 6.17
N ARG A 34 -5.22 -10.51 5.95
CA ARG A 34 -4.28 -11.61 6.22
C ARG A 34 -3.37 -11.91 5.04
N SER A 35 -3.77 -11.50 3.84
CA SER A 35 -2.98 -11.66 2.63
C SER A 35 -1.88 -10.61 2.56
N LYS A 36 -0.73 -11.01 2.00
CA LYS A 36 0.37 -10.11 1.71
C LYS A 36 0.27 -9.66 0.25
N VAL A 37 0.67 -8.43 -0.02
CA VAL A 37 0.68 -7.87 -1.39
C VAL A 37 2.11 -7.51 -1.74
N ILE A 38 2.68 -8.16 -2.74
CA ILE A 38 3.98 -7.75 -3.29
C ILE A 38 3.72 -6.59 -4.23
N MET A 39 4.36 -5.45 -3.96
CA MET A 39 4.33 -4.29 -4.83
C MET A 39 5.72 -4.07 -5.43
N ARG A 40 5.86 -4.37 -6.72
CA ARG A 40 7.10 -4.06 -7.47
C ARG A 40 6.99 -2.63 -7.99
N VAL A 41 8.06 -1.85 -7.87
CA VAL A 41 8.08 -0.42 -8.20
C VAL A 41 9.29 -0.06 -9.05
N TRP A 42 9.05 0.71 -10.12
CA TRP A 42 10.08 1.32 -10.95
C TRP A 42 9.91 2.84 -10.95
N PHE A 43 11.01 3.54 -10.69
CA PHE A 43 11.02 5.01 -10.67
C PHE A 43 11.69 5.58 -11.92
N TYR A 44 10.98 6.47 -12.64
CA TYR A 44 11.52 7.18 -13.79
C TYR A 44 11.58 8.69 -13.48
N TRP A 45 12.78 9.16 -13.16
CA TRP A 45 13.01 10.54 -12.72
C TRP A 45 13.07 11.54 -13.87
N PRO A 46 12.62 12.79 -13.67
CA PRO A 46 12.67 13.82 -14.71
C PRO A 46 14.08 14.35 -14.98
N ASP A 47 15.05 14.08 -14.10
CA ASP A 47 16.42 14.57 -14.22
C ASP A 47 17.40 13.68 -13.45
N LYS A 48 18.70 13.99 -13.57
CA LYS A 48 19.80 13.25 -12.94
C LYS A 48 20.13 13.70 -11.51
N ARG A 49 19.30 14.51 -10.85
CA ARG A 49 19.52 14.90 -9.46
C ARG A 49 19.42 13.67 -8.57
N ARG A 50 20.30 13.58 -7.57
CA ARG A 50 20.26 12.51 -6.57
C ARG A 50 18.97 12.60 -5.77
N ARG A 51 18.18 11.52 -5.73
CA ARG A 51 16.93 11.39 -4.98
C ARG A 51 16.90 10.03 -4.30
N ASP A 52 16.37 9.99 -3.09
CA ASP A 52 16.10 8.74 -2.39
C ASP A 52 14.71 8.23 -2.78
N GLN A 53 14.57 6.92 -3.01
CA GLN A 53 13.32 6.28 -3.40
C GLN A 53 12.33 6.15 -2.24
N ASP A 54 12.82 6.16 -0.99
CA ASP A 54 12.02 5.86 0.20
C ASP A 54 10.91 6.89 0.45
N ASN A 55 11.22 8.17 0.27
CA ASN A 55 10.23 9.26 0.41
C ASN A 55 9.08 9.15 -0.60
N PRO A 56 9.35 9.10 -1.92
CA PRO A 56 8.29 8.93 -2.92
C PRO A 56 7.58 7.57 -2.79
N LEU A 57 8.29 6.49 -2.42
CA LEU A 57 7.69 5.19 -2.15
C LEU A 57 6.68 5.27 -1.00
N LYS A 58 7.01 5.97 0.08
CA LYS A 58 6.09 6.19 1.20
C LYS A 58 4.84 6.96 0.78
N GLN A 59 5.03 8.06 0.04
CA GLN A 59 3.91 8.86 -0.45
C GLN A 59 3.01 8.07 -1.40
N LEU A 60 3.61 7.22 -2.25
CA LEU A 60 2.88 6.30 -3.12
C LEU A 60 2.04 5.34 -2.29
N GLN A 61 2.63 4.63 -1.32
CA GLN A 61 1.89 3.69 -0.46
C GLN A 61 0.74 4.38 0.28
N ASP A 62 0.98 5.53 0.90
CA ASP A 62 -0.05 6.32 1.60
C ASP A 62 -1.23 6.74 0.69
N SER A 63 -1.00 6.80 -0.63
CA SER A 63 -2.01 7.14 -1.64
C SER A 63 -2.80 5.96 -2.16
N LEU A 64 -2.25 4.74 -2.03
CA LEU A 64 -2.83 3.50 -2.54
C LEU A 64 -3.54 2.69 -1.44
N THR A 65 -3.19 2.90 -0.17
CA THR A 65 -3.92 2.36 0.98
C THR A 65 -5.39 2.79 0.95
N ASP A 66 -6.27 1.86 1.31
CA ASP A 66 -7.74 1.93 1.21
C ASP A 66 -8.29 1.91 -0.24
N VAL A 67 -7.42 1.91 -1.26
CA VAL A 67 -7.83 1.80 -2.67
C VAL A 67 -7.49 0.41 -3.23
N LEU A 68 -6.27 -0.07 -2.99
CA LEU A 68 -5.73 -1.32 -3.54
C LEU A 68 -5.52 -2.42 -2.49
N TRP A 69 -5.42 -2.04 -1.21
CA TRP A 69 -5.31 -2.89 -0.01
C TRP A 69 -5.86 -2.14 1.21
N GLU A 70 -6.12 -2.82 2.32
CA GLU A 70 -6.73 -2.22 3.52
C GLU A 70 -5.73 -1.73 4.59
N ASP A 71 -4.50 -2.24 4.59
CA ASP A 71 -3.50 -1.94 5.61
C ASP A 71 -2.11 -1.90 4.97
N ASP A 72 -1.33 -0.87 5.29
CA ASP A 72 0.03 -0.70 4.76
C ASP A 72 0.95 -1.85 5.16
N ARG A 73 0.68 -2.51 6.30
CA ARG A 73 1.42 -3.67 6.80
C ARG A 73 1.34 -4.91 5.91
N GLN A 74 0.34 -4.98 5.05
CA GLN A 74 0.19 -6.10 4.12
C GLN A 74 1.14 -5.99 2.94
N VAL A 75 1.62 -4.78 2.66
CA VAL A 75 2.37 -4.48 1.45
C VAL A 75 3.85 -4.74 1.67
N LEU A 76 4.43 -5.49 0.73
CA LEU A 76 5.85 -5.79 0.65
C LEU A 76 6.42 -5.04 -0.57
N PRO A 77 6.80 -3.76 -0.41
CA PRO A 77 7.35 -2.98 -1.51
C PRO A 77 8.72 -3.52 -1.91
N ARG A 78 8.95 -3.59 -3.23
CA ARG A 78 10.23 -3.95 -3.83
C ARG A 78 10.57 -2.91 -4.87
N VAL A 79 11.55 -2.08 -4.57
CA VAL A 79 12.14 -1.19 -5.57
C VAL A 79 12.94 -2.06 -6.52
N MET A 80 12.49 -2.14 -7.77
CA MET A 80 13.08 -3.02 -8.78
C MET A 80 14.20 -2.31 -9.53
N ASP A 81 13.97 -1.06 -9.92
CA ASP A 81 14.95 -0.23 -10.60
C ASP A 81 14.59 1.26 -10.49
N PHE A 82 15.54 2.11 -10.88
CA PHE A 82 15.31 3.52 -11.12
C PHE A 82 16.12 4.02 -12.31
N ALA A 83 15.48 4.82 -13.16
CA ALA A 83 16.09 5.41 -14.34
C ALA A 83 15.72 6.89 -14.46
N VAL A 84 16.33 7.59 -15.43
CA VAL A 84 15.96 8.97 -15.77
C VAL A 84 15.21 8.93 -17.09
N ASP A 85 13.95 9.37 -17.06
CA ASP A 85 13.13 9.62 -18.24
C ASP A 85 12.64 11.07 -18.18
N LYS A 86 13.32 11.93 -18.94
CA LYS A 86 13.02 13.37 -18.96
C LYS A 86 11.74 13.68 -19.73
N HIS A 87 11.33 12.79 -20.63
CA HIS A 87 10.20 13.02 -21.52
C HIS A 87 8.89 12.56 -20.88
N GLN A 88 8.96 11.49 -20.08
CA GLN A 88 7.80 10.93 -19.39
C GLN A 88 8.15 10.43 -17.99
N PRO A 89 8.44 11.35 -17.04
CA PRO A 89 8.71 10.98 -15.65
C PRO A 89 7.46 10.35 -15.02
N ARG A 90 7.64 9.21 -14.36
CA ARG A 90 6.53 8.41 -13.83
C ARG A 90 6.99 7.41 -12.79
N VAL A 91 6.01 6.80 -12.12
CA VAL A 91 6.22 5.63 -11.28
C VAL A 91 5.35 4.52 -11.84
N GLU A 92 5.96 3.37 -12.08
CA GLU A 92 5.25 2.16 -12.50
C GLU A 92 5.17 1.20 -11.33
N ILE A 93 4.03 0.54 -11.17
CA ILE A 93 3.82 -0.48 -10.15
C ILE A 93 3.18 -1.73 -10.74
N GLU A 94 3.57 -2.87 -10.17
CA GLU A 94 2.89 -4.14 -10.38
C GLU A 94 2.53 -4.74 -9.03
N LEU A 95 1.36 -5.38 -8.98
CA LEU A 95 0.81 -5.96 -7.76
C LEU A 95 0.60 -7.45 -7.93
N GLU A 96 0.96 -8.19 -6.89
CA GLU A 96 0.76 -9.63 -6.81
C GLU A 96 0.31 -10.00 -5.39
N VAL A 97 -0.78 -10.74 -5.29
CA VAL A 97 -1.24 -11.27 -4.00
C VAL A 97 -0.39 -12.50 -3.67
N MET A 98 0.40 -12.38 -2.62
CA MET A 98 1.02 -13.54 -1.98
C MET A 98 -0.03 -14.08 -1.01
N GLY A 99 -0.53 -15.30 -1.26
CA GLY A 99 -1.67 -15.89 -0.56
C GLY A 99 -1.59 -15.83 0.97
N GLU A 100 -2.67 -16.19 1.66
CA GLU A 100 -2.77 -16.04 3.13
C GLU A 100 -1.53 -16.59 3.83
N GLY A 101 -0.67 -15.66 4.29
CA GLY A 101 0.50 -16.03 5.04
C GLY A 101 0.03 -16.41 6.42
N ASP A 102 0.33 -17.63 6.86
CA ASP A 102 0.12 -18.06 8.24
C ASP A 102 0.99 -17.18 9.15
N SER A 103 0.47 -16.02 9.54
CA SER A 103 1.03 -15.20 10.60
C SER A 103 0.72 -15.89 11.91
N GLY A 104 1.34 -17.05 12.14
CA GLY A 104 1.44 -17.65 13.45
C GLY A 104 1.97 -16.59 14.42
N GLY A 105 1.21 -16.32 15.48
CA GLY A 105 1.72 -15.56 16.62
C GLY A 105 1.10 -14.18 16.86
N ARG A 106 -0.23 -14.11 16.95
CA ARG A 106 -0.94 -13.60 18.15
C ARG A 106 -2.42 -13.68 17.87
N ALA A 107 -2.99 -14.85 18.19
CA ALA A 107 -4.42 -15.01 18.37
C ALA A 107 -4.95 -13.83 19.18
N ASP A 108 -5.87 -13.12 18.53
CA ASP A 108 -6.65 -12.01 19.01
C ASP A 108 -6.97 -12.18 20.50
N LYS A 109 -6.30 -11.39 21.35
CA LYS A 109 -6.58 -11.35 22.79
C LYS A 109 -7.92 -10.66 23.08
N ARG A 110 -8.61 -10.09 22.08
CA ARG A 110 -9.88 -9.39 22.29
C ARG A 110 -11.09 -10.33 22.22
N ASP A 111 -11.05 -11.38 21.42
CA ASP A 111 -12.18 -12.33 21.32
C ASP A 111 -12.26 -13.28 22.52
N ARG A 112 -11.13 -13.78 23.04
CA ARG A 112 -11.15 -14.69 24.21
C ARG A 112 -11.70 -14.08 25.50
N ASN A 113 -11.73 -12.75 25.61
CA ASN A 113 -12.20 -12.08 26.83
C ASN A 113 -13.71 -11.79 26.83
N ARG A 114 -14.40 -11.96 25.69
CA ARG A 114 -15.87 -11.92 25.62
C ARG A 114 -16.47 -13.25 26.08
N ASP A 115 -15.91 -14.37 25.62
CA ASP A 115 -16.44 -15.70 25.95
C ASP A 115 -16.16 -16.08 27.41
N ALA A 116 -14.98 -15.75 27.94
CA ALA A 116 -14.63 -16.01 29.35
C ALA A 116 -15.45 -15.18 30.37
N ARG A 117 -16.14 -14.12 29.93
CA ARG A 117 -17.06 -13.32 30.78
C ARG A 117 -18.50 -13.80 30.72
N ALA A 118 -18.89 -14.53 29.67
CA ALA A 118 -20.22 -15.14 29.57
C ALA A 118 -20.32 -16.40 30.44
N GLU A 119 -19.26 -17.21 30.50
CA GLU A 119 -19.25 -18.48 31.28
C GLU A 119 -19.12 -18.29 32.80
N ARG A 120 -18.79 -17.09 33.28
CA ARG A 120 -18.74 -16.78 34.73
C ARG A 120 -20.03 -16.17 35.29
N ARG A 121 -21.10 -16.13 34.48
CA ARG A 121 -22.42 -15.59 34.85
C ARG A 121 -23.58 -16.58 34.62
N ALA A 122 -23.28 -17.84 34.32
CA ALA A 122 -24.21 -18.97 34.38
C ALA A 122 -23.88 -19.82 35.62
#